data_AF-A0A537RL47-F1
#
_entry.id   AF-A0A537RL47-F1
#
_cell.length_a   1.000
_cell.length_b   1.000
_cell.length_c   1.000
_cell.angle_alpha   90.00
_cell.angle_beta   90.00
_cell.angle_gamma   90.00
#
_symmetry.space_group_name_H-M   'P 1'
#
loop_
_entity.id
_entity.type
_entity.pdbx_description
1 polymer ?
#
loop_
_entity_poly.entity_id
_entity_poly.type
_entity_poly.pdbx_seq_one_letter_code
_entity_poly.pdbx_strand_id
1 'polypeptide(L)' 'VRGEPIRVRLESRVLCGRLLDLDHQGNLVLDYAGECRRITAGEVFPAA' A
#
# COMPACT_ATOMS: atom_id res chain seq x y z
N VAL A 1 -3.65 -7.41 -8.42
CA VAL A 1 -3.87 -6.59 -9.63
C VAL A 1 -3.80 -5.10 -9.25
N ARG A 2 -3.27 -4.22 -10.11
CA ARG A 2 -3.26 -2.77 -9.82
C ARG A 2 -4.70 -2.26 -9.64
N GLY A 3 -4.92 -1.40 -8.64
CA GLY A 3 -6.23 -0.87 -8.26
C GLY A 3 -7.00 -1.70 -7.21
N GLU A 4 -6.49 -2.87 -6.83
CA GLU A 4 -7.09 -3.70 -5.78
C GLU A 4 -6.98 -3.05 -4.40
N PRO A 5 -8.01 -3.20 -3.56
CA PRO A 5 -7.95 -2.77 -2.18
C PRO A 5 -7.00 -3.68 -1.40
N ILE A 6 -6.04 -3.07 -0.71
CA ILE A 6 -5.06 -3.75 0.12
C ILE A 6 -5.02 -3.13 1.52
N ARG A 7 -4.52 -3.92 2.47
CA ARG A 7 -4.16 -3.48 3.82
C ARG A 7 -2.66 -3.61 3.98
N VAL A 8 -2.03 -2.57 4.50
CA VAL A 8 -0.60 -2.53 4.77
C VAL A 8 -0.40 -2.38 6.28
N ARG A 9 0.15 -3.40 6.92
CA ARG A 9 0.53 -3.35 8.33
C ARG A 9 1.93 -2.74 8.43
N LEU A 10 1.99 -1.55 9.02
CA LEU A 10 3.20 -0.89 9.47
C LEU A 10 3.42 -1.20 10.95
N GLU A 11 4.55 -0.79 11.51
CA GLU A 11 4.90 -1.08 12.91
C GLU A 11 3.83 -0.61 13.92
N SER A 12 3.25 0.58 13.71
CA SER A 12 2.32 1.20 14.66
C SER A 12 0.88 1.34 14.16
N ARG A 13 0.61 1.01 12.90
CA ARG A 13 -0.72 1.23 12.29
C ARG A 13 -0.97 0.35 11.07
N VAL A 14 -2.23 0.23 10.71
CA VAL A 14 -2.67 -0.39 9.46
C VAL A 14 -3.19 0.69 8.53
N LEU A 15 -2.74 0.68 7.28
CA LEU A 15 -3.24 1.53 6.21
C LEU A 15 -4.13 0.71 5.29
N CYS A 16 -5.33 1.21 4.98
CA CYS A 16 -6.23 0.61 3.99
C CYS A 16 -6.26 1.53 2.77
N GLY A 17 -5.94 1.02 1.59
CA GLY A 17 -5.86 1.81 0.37
C GLY A 17 -5.86 0.95 -0.88
N ARG A 18 -5.59 1.54 -2.04
CA ARG A 18 -5.49 0.80 -3.31
C ARG A 18 -4.03 0.66 -3.73
N LEU A 19 -3.64 -0.55 -4.12
CA LEU A 19 -2.32 -0.80 -4.72
C LEU A 19 -2.24 -0.06 -6.06
N LEU A 20 -1.38 0.96 -6.15
CA LEU A 20 -1.13 1.63 -7.43
C LEU A 20 -0.02 0.90 -8.20
N ASP A 21 1.14 0.70 -7.56
CA ASP A 21 2.28 0.04 -8.18
C ASP A 21 3.37 -0.35 -7.17
N LEU A 22 4.46 -0.94 -7.67
CA LEU A 22 5.77 -0.88 -7.03
C LEU A 22 6.65 0.12 -7.78
N ASP A 23 7.39 0.98 -7.08
CA ASP A 23 8.34 1.89 -7.72
C ASP A 23 9.62 1.16 -8.17
N HIS A 24 10.52 1.89 -8.84
CA HIS A 24 11.78 1.36 -9.37
C HIS A 24 12.76 0.84 -8.29
N GLN A 25 12.51 1.15 -7.02
CA GLN A 25 13.27 0.65 -5.87
C GLN A 25 12.56 -0.52 -5.18
N GLY A 26 11.41 -0.95 -5.69
CA GLY A 26 10.57 -1.99 -5.11
C GLY A 26 9.70 -1.51 -3.95
N ASN A 27 9.56 -0.20 -3.71
CA ASN A 27 8.67 0.31 -2.68
C ASN A 27 7.22 0.27 -3.14
N LEU A 28 6.31 0.01 -2.22
CA LEU A 28 4.87 0.02 -2.49
C LEU A 28 4.35 1.44 -2.69
N VAL A 29 3.63 1.65 -3.77
CA VAL A 29 2.88 2.88 -4.05
C VAL A 29 1.40 2.62 -3.77
N LEU A 30 0.87 3.30 -2.77
CA LEU A 30 -0.49 3.14 -2.24
C LEU A 30 -1.29 4.42 -2.45
N ASP A 31 -2.50 4.33 -2.99
CA ASP A 31 -3.50 5.38 -2.88
C ASP A 31 -4.19 5.24 -1.51
N TYR A 32 -3.97 6.22 -0.64
CA TYR A 32 -4.57 6.33 0.68
C TYR A 32 -5.39 7.62 0.77
N ALA A 33 -6.71 7.48 0.69
CA ALA A 33 -7.65 8.60 0.74
C ALA A 33 -7.38 9.70 -0.33
N GLY A 34 -6.96 9.31 -1.54
CA GLY A 34 -6.63 10.22 -2.63
C GLY A 34 -5.19 10.76 -2.59
N GLU A 35 -4.43 10.44 -1.54
CA GLU A 35 -3.00 10.73 -1.47
C GLU A 35 -2.16 9.54 -1.91
N CYS A 36 -1.18 9.80 -2.77
CA CYS A 36 -0.20 8.82 -3.16
C CYS A 36 0.88 8.69 -2.07
N ARG A 37 0.92 7.54 -1.40
CA ARG A 37 1.89 7.23 -0.34
C ARG A 37 2.85 6.15 -0.78
N ARG A 38 4.14 6.42 -0.55
CA ARG A 38 5.21 5.43 -0.74
C ARG A 38 5.52 4.73 0.58
N ILE A 39 5.50 3.41 0.57
CA ILE A 39 5.75 2.55 1.73
C ILE A 39 6.96 1.68 1.44
N THR A 40 8.01 1.85 2.25
CA THR A 40 9.30 1.17 2.09
C THR A 40 9.41 -0.12 2.92
N ALA A 41 8.57 -0.27 3.94
CA ALA A 41 8.56 -1.44 4.82
C ALA A 41 7.17 -1.67 5.41
N GLY A 42 6.78 -2.93 5.54
CA GLY A 42 5.49 -3.37 6.08
C GLY A 42 5.05 -4.68 5.46
N GLU A 43 3.97 -5.24 5.99
CA GLU A 43 3.35 -6.45 5.44
C GLU A 43 2.08 -6.08 4.67
N VAL A 44 1.93 -6.66 3.48
CA VAL A 44 0.81 -6.36 2.58
C VAL A 44 -0.15 -7.54 2.54
N PHE A 45 -1.44 -7.24 2.71
CA PHE A 45 -2.52 -8.22 2.69
C PHE A 45 -3.65 -7.76 1.77
N PRO A 46 -4.37 -8.68 1.11
CA PRO A 46 -5.65 -8.34 0.48
C PRO A 46 -6.64 -7.75 1.50
N ALA A 47 -7.38 -6.72 1.09
CA ALA A 47 -8.59 -6.32 1.77
C ALA A 47 -9.72 -7.21 1.21
N ALA A 48 -10.00 -8.30 1.92
CA ALA A 48 -11.09 -9.22 1.56
C ALA A 48 -12.45 -8.51 1.56
#